data_AF-A0A087S5E8-F1
#
_entry.id   AF-A0A087S5E8-F1
#
_cell.length_a   1.000
_cell.length_b   1.000
_cell.length_c   1.000
_cell.angle_alpha   90.00
_cell.angle_beta   90.00
_cell.angle_gamma   90.00
#
_symmetry.space_group_name_H-M   'P 1'
#
loop_
_entity.id
_entity.type
_entity.pdbx_description
1 polymer ?
#
loop_
_entity_poly.entity_id
_entity_poly.type
_entity_poly.pdbx_seq_one_letter_code
_entity_poly.pdbx_strand_id
1 'polypeptide(L)'
;MNLDPGVENLPYSCDIDVRDFVDIVSIMQQYDLGPNGALVMAADLIASKIDEIQNEVNRVNPDYLIVDTPGQIELFAYRSSGRFLIDNITSEEKTNIFLFDGALITTPVNFVSIALLATSIRLRLNLPTVNVLC
;
A
#
# COMPACT_ATOMS: atom_id res chain seq x y z
N MET A 1 0.35 9.77 3.61
CA MET A 1 1.44 9.20 2.80
C MET A 1 0.85 8.36 1.68
N ASN A 2 1.31 8.56 0.45
CA ASN A 2 0.98 7.72 -0.69
C ASN A 2 2.08 6.65 -0.86
N LEU A 3 1.70 5.37 -0.89
CA LEU A 3 2.59 4.26 -1.23
C LEU A 3 2.32 3.67 -2.63
N ASP A 4 1.37 4.19 -3.41
CA ASP A 4 1.14 3.74 -4.78
C ASP A 4 2.05 4.48 -5.77
N PRO A 5 3.07 3.82 -6.37
CA PRO A 5 3.90 4.46 -7.38
C PRO A 5 3.19 4.59 -8.74
N GLY A 6 2.09 3.88 -8.96
CA GLY A 6 1.35 3.82 -10.23
C GLY A 6 0.24 4.84 -10.38
N VAL A 7 -0.07 5.62 -9.34
CA VAL A 7 -1.13 6.63 -9.39
C VAL A 7 -0.67 7.86 -10.16
N GLU A 8 -1.47 8.32 -11.13
CA GLU A 8 -1.17 9.52 -11.91
C GLU A 8 -1.50 10.80 -11.12
N ASN A 9 -2.72 10.87 -10.57
CA ASN A 9 -3.25 12.05 -9.89
C ASN A 9 -3.85 11.65 -8.54
N LEU A 10 -3.42 12.33 -7.48
CA LEU A 10 -3.98 12.16 -6.13
C LEU A 10 -5.17 13.11 -5.95
N PRO A 11 -6.33 12.64 -5.46
CA PRO A 11 -7.49 13.49 -5.16
C PRO A 11 -7.37 14.25 -3.83
N TYR A 12 -6.19 14.20 -3.20
CA TYR A 12 -5.89 14.81 -1.91
C TYR A 12 -4.46 15.36 -1.90
N SER A 13 -4.18 16.28 -0.97
CA SER A 13 -2.82 16.73 -0.69
C SER A 13 -2.07 15.66 0.10
N CYS A 14 -0.85 15.34 -0.32
CA CYS A 14 -0.03 14.31 0.31
C CYS A 14 1.27 14.91 0.83
N ASP A 15 1.59 14.67 2.10
CA ASP A 15 2.83 15.17 2.71
C ASP A 15 4.07 14.34 2.33
N ILE A 16 3.87 13.05 2.03
CA ILE A 16 4.93 12.10 1.71
C ILE A 16 4.43 11.20 0.58
N ASP A 17 5.10 11.22 -0.56
CA ASP A 17 4.72 10.49 -1.76
C ASP A 17 5.89 9.62 -2.26
N VAL A 18 5.68 8.31 -2.39
CA VAL A 18 6.73 7.39 -2.89
C VAL A 18 7.20 7.71 -4.30
N ARG A 19 6.40 8.45 -5.08
CA ARG A 19 6.76 8.90 -6.43
C ARG A 19 7.93 9.88 -6.44
N ASP A 20 8.24 10.51 -5.30
CA ASP A 20 9.44 11.36 -5.14
C ASP A 20 10.73 10.53 -5.03
N PHE A 21 10.60 9.24 -4.68
CA PHE A 21 11.73 8.32 -4.50
C PHE A 21 11.92 7.38 -5.68
N VAL A 22 10.84 7.10 -6.42
CA VAL A 22 10.80 6.10 -7.49
C VAL A 22 9.95 6.58 -8.66
N ASP A 23 10.52 6.54 -9.87
CA ASP A 23 9.81 6.81 -11.11
C ASP A 23 9.56 5.53 -11.90
N ILE A 24 8.29 5.12 -12.03
CA ILE A 24 7.88 3.93 -12.78
C ILE A 24 8.27 4.01 -14.25
N VAL A 25 8.19 5.19 -14.87
CA VAL A 25 8.47 5.33 -16.31
C VAL A 25 9.95 5.03 -16.56
N SER A 26 10.83 5.57 -15.72
CA SER A 26 12.26 5.26 -15.74
C SER A 26 12.53 3.78 -15.48
N ILE A 27 11.84 3.14 -14.53
CA ILE A 27 11.99 1.69 -14.26
C ILE A 27 11.63 0.86 -15.49
N MET A 28 10.49 1.15 -16.13
CA MET A 28 10.04 0.43 -17.33
C MET A 28 11.10 0.48 -18.43
N GLN A 29 11.69 1.66 -18.66
CA GLN A 29 12.70 1.86 -19.68
C GLN A 29 14.05 1.22 -19.32
N GLN A 30 14.51 1.36 -18.09
CA GLN A 30 15.82 0.89 -17.65
C GLN A 30 15.89 -0.64 -17.59
N TYR A 31 14.81 -1.29 -17.17
CA TYR A 31 14.77 -2.73 -16.93
C TYR A 31 13.99 -3.51 -17.99
N ASP A 32 13.52 -2.84 -19.05
CA ASP A 32 12.70 -3.42 -20.14
C ASP A 32 11.47 -4.17 -19.60
N LEU A 33 10.74 -3.52 -18.68
CA LEU A 33 9.61 -4.10 -17.98
C LEU A 33 8.29 -3.54 -18.50
N GLY A 34 7.30 -4.43 -18.65
CA GLY A 34 5.90 -4.01 -18.80
C GLY A 34 5.34 -3.40 -17.49
N PRO A 35 4.13 -2.81 -17.53
CA PRO A 35 3.56 -2.03 -16.42
C PRO A 35 3.51 -2.80 -15.09
N ASN A 36 3.02 -4.04 -15.09
CA ASN A 36 2.96 -4.87 -13.88
C ASN A 36 4.36 -5.22 -13.36
N GLY A 37 5.32 -5.48 -14.25
CA GLY A 37 6.70 -5.78 -13.85
C GLY A 37 7.37 -4.57 -13.19
N ALA A 38 7.14 -3.39 -13.75
CA ALA A 38 7.64 -2.14 -13.19
C ALA A 38 7.02 -1.81 -11.84
N LEU A 39 5.72 -2.06 -11.63
CA LEU A 39 5.08 -1.90 -10.32
C LEU A 39 5.69 -2.81 -9.24
N VAL A 40 6.01 -4.05 -9.60
CA VAL A 40 6.70 -4.99 -8.69
C VAL A 40 8.08 -4.47 -8.32
N MET A 41 8.86 -4.08 -9.33
CA MET A 41 10.20 -3.55 -9.10
C MET A 41 10.17 -2.23 -8.31
N ALA A 42 9.19 -1.37 -8.58
CA ALA A 42 8.97 -0.14 -7.85
C ALA A 42 8.69 -0.42 -6.36
N ALA A 43 7.83 -1.39 -6.05
CA ALA A 43 7.55 -1.78 -4.67
C ALA A 43 8.81 -2.25 -3.92
N ASP A 44 9.69 -2.99 -4.59
CA ASP A 44 10.96 -3.44 -4.01
C ASP A 44 11.97 -2.29 -3.84
N LEU A 45 12.02 -1.34 -4.79
CA LEU A 45 12.85 -0.13 -4.68
C LEU A 45 12.35 0.79 -3.56
N ILE A 46 11.03 0.98 -3.42
CA ILE A 46 10.43 1.74 -2.32
C ILE A 46 10.81 1.10 -0.98
N ALA A 47 10.73 -0.23 -0.87
CA ALA A 47 11.16 -0.94 0.33
C ALA A 47 12.64 -0.72 0.65
N SER A 48 13.52 -0.63 -0.36
CA SER A 48 14.94 -0.31 -0.16
C SER A 48 15.19 1.13 0.33
N LYS A 49 14.20 2.01 0.19
CA LYS A 49 14.22 3.42 0.58
C LYS A 49 13.52 3.70 1.91
N ILE A 50 13.22 2.67 2.68
CA ILE A 50 12.43 2.79 3.91
C ILE A 50 13.01 3.78 4.93
N ASP A 51 14.33 3.86 5.07
CA ASP A 51 14.98 4.77 6.00
C ASP A 51 14.77 6.24 5.59
N GLU A 52 14.84 6.53 4.29
CA GLU A 52 14.59 7.86 3.75
C GLU A 52 13.11 8.26 3.95
N ILE A 53 12.19 7.33 3.68
CA ILE A 53 10.75 7.53 3.90
C ILE A 53 10.45 7.76 5.39
N GLN A 54 11.04 6.97 6.29
CA GLN A 54 10.85 7.13 7.73
C GLN A 54 11.38 8.48 8.23
N ASN A 55 12.49 8.97 7.66
CA ASN A 55 13.01 10.30 8.00
C ASN A 55 12.03 11.41 7.62
N GLU A 56 11.36 11.29 6.47
CA GLU A 56 10.30 12.22 6.06
C GLU A 56 9.09 12.15 7.02
N VAL A 57 8.67 10.94 7.43
CA VAL A 57 7.62 10.77 8.46
C VAL A 57 8.00 11.46 9.76
N ASN A 58 9.24 11.25 10.23
CA ASN A 58 9.75 11.88 11.47
C ASN A 58 9.84 13.40 11.35
N ARG A 59 10.12 13.93 10.15
CA ARG A 59 10.19 15.38 9.90
C ARG A 59 8.81 16.03 9.93
N VAL A 60 7.81 15.38 9.35
CA VAL A 60 6.41 15.83 9.41
C VAL A 60 5.86 15.71 10.84
N ASN A 61 6.28 14.66 11.56
CA ASN A 61 5.88 14.35 12.93
C ASN A 61 4.34 14.44 13.15
N PRO A 62 3.54 13.67 12.39
CA PRO A 62 2.08 13.76 12.47
C PRO A 62 1.53 13.02 13.70
N ASP A 63 0.39 13.48 14.22
CA ASP A 63 -0.38 12.74 15.24
C ASP A 63 -0.95 11.42 14.67
N TYR A 64 -1.30 11.42 13.37
CA TYR A 64 -1.81 10.26 12.64
C TYR A 64 -1.16 10.16 11.27
N LEU A 65 -0.63 8.98 10.95
CA LEU A 65 -0.14 8.66 9.62
C LEU A 65 -1.17 7.83 8.86
N ILE A 66 -1.91 8.46 7.94
CA ILE A 66 -2.78 7.75 6.99
C ILE A 66 -1.94 7.33 5.80
N VAL A 67 -1.98 6.04 5.47
CA VAL A 67 -1.19 5.43 4.40
C VAL A 67 -2.13 4.90 3.32
N ASP A 68 -2.04 5.48 2.12
CA ASP A 68 -2.70 4.93 0.94
C ASP A 68 -1.80 3.88 0.30
N THR A 69 -2.33 2.67 0.08
CA THR A 69 -1.58 1.52 -0.41
C THR A 69 -1.74 1.34 -1.91
N PRO A 70 -0.81 0.65 -2.61
CA PRO A 70 -0.99 0.33 -4.03
C PRO A 70 -2.35 -0.27 -4.35
N GLY A 71 -2.98 0.16 -5.44
CA GLY A 71 -4.31 -0.34 -5.85
C GLY A 71 -4.38 -1.85 -6.13
N GLN A 72 -3.23 -2.48 -6.42
CA GLN A 72 -3.12 -3.94 -6.55
C GLN A 72 -2.78 -4.57 -5.20
N ILE A 73 -3.77 -5.22 -4.59
CA ILE A 73 -3.66 -5.81 -3.26
C ILE A 73 -2.57 -6.89 -3.16
N GLU A 74 -2.29 -7.58 -4.26
CA GLU A 74 -1.25 -8.60 -4.36
C GLU A 74 0.15 -8.00 -4.17
N LEU A 75 0.38 -6.78 -4.65
CA LEU A 75 1.67 -6.11 -4.52
C LEU A 75 1.97 -5.76 -3.06
N PHE A 76 0.95 -5.36 -2.31
CA PHE A 76 1.13 -4.94 -0.93
C PHE A 76 1.02 -6.11 0.06
N ALA A 77 -0.04 -6.92 -0.02
CA ALA A 77 -0.35 -7.91 1.01
C ALA A 77 0.34 -9.27 0.82
N TYR A 78 0.78 -9.60 -0.40
CA TYR A 78 1.31 -10.93 -0.72
C TYR A 78 2.81 -10.94 -1.05
N ARG A 79 3.45 -9.76 -1.13
CA ARG A 79 4.90 -9.65 -1.30
C ARG A 79 5.63 -9.33 -0.01
N SER A 80 6.90 -9.69 0.03
CA SER A 80 7.80 -9.36 1.14
C SER A 80 8.02 -7.87 1.30
N SER A 81 8.05 -7.09 0.20
CA SER A 81 8.26 -5.64 0.24
C SER A 81 7.15 -4.92 1.01
N GLY A 82 5.87 -5.24 0.77
CA GLY A 82 4.77 -4.65 1.53
C GLY A 82 4.80 -4.99 3.02
N ARG A 83 5.10 -6.25 3.38
CA ARG A 83 5.26 -6.63 4.79
C ARG A 83 6.46 -5.93 5.44
N PHE A 84 7.57 -5.83 4.72
CA PHE A 84 8.76 -5.13 5.18
C PHE A 84 8.49 -3.64 5.45
N LEU A 85 7.74 -2.96 4.56
CA LEU A 85 7.32 -1.58 4.77
C LEU A 85 6.49 -1.43 6.04
N ILE A 86 5.49 -2.31 6.24
CA ILE A 86 4.67 -2.31 7.46
C ILE A 86 5.52 -2.49 8.70
N ASP A 87 6.45 -3.44 8.70
CA ASP A 87 7.24 -3.76 9.89
C ASP A 87 8.23 -2.62 10.24
N ASN A 88 8.76 -1.90 9.24
CA ASN A 88 9.82 -0.89 9.43
C ASN A 88 9.33 0.57 9.53
N ILE A 89 8.11 0.90 9.06
CA ILE A 89 7.52 2.22 9.37
C ILE A 89 7.28 2.29 10.88
N THR A 90 7.87 3.24 11.58
CA THR A 90 7.79 3.33 13.03
C THR A 90 6.48 4.04 13.45
N SER A 91 5.69 3.36 14.28
CA SER A 91 4.46 3.87 14.90
C SER A 91 4.19 3.07 16.18
N GLU A 92 3.58 3.68 17.19
CA GLU A 92 3.16 2.98 18.42
C GLU A 92 2.13 1.88 18.11
N GLU A 93 1.12 2.23 17.31
CA GLU A 93 0.05 1.34 16.91
C GLU A 93 -0.16 1.41 15.39
N LYS A 94 -0.52 0.27 14.79
CA LYS A 94 -0.80 0.15 13.35
C LYS A 94 -2.11 -0.61 13.16
N THR A 95 -3.00 -0.09 12.35
CA THR A 95 -4.28 -0.73 12.01
C THR A 95 -4.48 -0.69 10.52
N ASN A 96 -4.88 -1.83 9.95
CA ASN A 96 -5.28 -1.93 8.56
C ASN A 96 -6.77 -1.61 8.42
N ILE A 97 -7.13 -0.78 7.44
CA ILE A 97 -8.52 -0.52 7.08
C ILE A 97 -8.76 -1.25 5.76
N PHE A 98 -9.55 -2.31 5.78
CA PHE A 98 -9.89 -3.06 4.59
C PHE A 98 -11.23 -2.55 4.03
N LEU A 99 -11.19 -1.99 2.83
CA LEU A 99 -12.36 -1.42 2.16
C LEU A 99 -13.14 -2.52 1.41
N PHE A 100 -14.44 -2.58 1.70
CA PHE A 100 -15.43 -3.44 1.07
C PHE A 100 -16.20 -2.58 0.07
N ASP A 101 -16.00 -2.81 -1.23
CA ASP A 101 -16.79 -2.13 -2.26
C ASP A 101 -18.23 -2.65 -2.23
N GLY A 102 -19.18 -1.79 -1.83
CA GLY A 102 -20.60 -2.12 -1.78
C GLY A 102 -21.18 -2.54 -3.12
N ALA A 103 -20.62 -2.09 -4.25
CA ALA A 103 -21.06 -2.50 -5.57
C ALA A 103 -20.71 -3.97 -5.89
N LEU A 104 -19.68 -4.53 -5.25
CA LEU A 104 -19.31 -5.94 -5.40
C LEU A 104 -20.13 -6.86 -4.48
N ILE A 105 -20.69 -6.33 -3.40
CA ILE A 105 -21.39 -7.09 -2.35
C ILE A 105 -22.90 -7.09 -2.60
N THR A 106 -23.29 -7.54 -3.79
CA THR A 106 -24.70 -7.63 -4.19
C THR A 106 -25.33 -8.98 -3.86
N THR A 107 -24.52 -9.98 -3.47
CA THR A 107 -24.98 -11.32 -3.12
C THR A 107 -24.29 -11.84 -1.86
N PRO A 108 -24.93 -12.76 -1.10
CA PRO A 108 -24.30 -13.40 0.05
C PRO A 108 -22.99 -14.13 -0.30
N VAL A 109 -22.89 -14.70 -1.50
CA VAL A 109 -21.66 -15.39 -1.96
C VAL A 109 -20.52 -14.40 -2.09
N ASN A 110 -20.74 -13.24 -2.73
CA ASN A 110 -19.71 -12.22 -2.86
C ASN A 110 -19.28 -11.65 -1.50
N PHE A 111 -20.23 -11.44 -0.59
CA PHE A 111 -19.92 -11.03 0.79
C PHE A 111 -18.96 -11.99 1.47
N VAL A 112 -19.26 -13.31 1.42
CA VAL A 112 -18.40 -14.32 2.04
C VAL A 112 -17.03 -14.37 1.37
N SER A 113 -16.95 -14.29 0.04
CA SER A 113 -15.67 -14.26 -0.69
C SER A 113 -14.79 -13.09 -0.28
N ILE A 114 -15.34 -11.87 -0.18
CA ILE A 114 -14.59 -10.67 0.23
C ILE A 114 -14.23 -10.75 1.72
N ALA A 115 -15.10 -11.26 2.58
CA ALA A 115 -14.78 -11.46 4.00
C ALA A 115 -13.63 -12.47 4.20
N LEU A 116 -13.56 -13.52 3.39
CA LEU A 116 -12.43 -14.47 3.39
C LEU A 116 -11.14 -13.81 2.91
N LEU A 117 -11.20 -12.98 1.87
CA LEU A 117 -10.05 -12.20 1.38
C LEU A 117 -9.54 -11.23 2.46
N ALA A 118 -10.43 -10.45 3.07
CA ALA A 118 -10.09 -9.54 4.17
C ALA A 118 -9.44 -10.29 5.33
N THR A 119 -9.95 -11.49 5.67
CA THR A 119 -9.36 -12.34 6.71
C THR A 119 -7.97 -12.85 6.30
N SER A 120 -7.79 -13.26 5.04
CA SER A 120 -6.49 -13.68 4.51
C SER A 120 -5.45 -12.56 4.64
N ILE A 121 -5.84 -11.35 4.29
CA ILE A 121 -4.98 -10.17 4.33
C ILE A 121 -4.66 -9.76 5.76
N ARG A 122 -5.64 -9.77 6.68
CA ARG A 122 -5.39 -9.57 8.11
C ARG A 122 -4.30 -10.50 8.64
N LEU A 123 -4.38 -11.79 8.28
CA LEU A 123 -3.38 -12.79 8.70
C LEU A 123 -2.01 -12.55 8.05
N ARG A 124 -1.98 -12.15 6.77
CA ARG A 124 -0.75 -11.85 6.04
C ARG A 124 -0.03 -10.60 6.52
N LEU A 125 -0.77 -9.53 6.79
CA LEU A 125 -0.23 -8.28 7.30
C LEU A 125 0.08 -8.36 8.80
N ASN A 126 -0.59 -9.25 9.53
CA ASN A 126 -0.48 -9.38 10.98
C ASN A 126 -0.77 -8.06 11.71
N LEU A 127 -1.81 -7.35 11.25
CA LEU A 127 -2.28 -6.11 11.84
C LEU A 127 -3.72 -6.26 12.33
N PRO A 128 -4.11 -5.59 13.43
CA PRO A 128 -5.52 -5.29 13.69
C PRO A 128 -6.17 -4.75 12.42
N THR A 129 -7.31 -5.31 12.02
CA THR A 129 -7.98 -4.94 10.78
C THR A 129 -9.42 -4.54 11.05
N VAL A 130 -9.81 -3.38 10.53
CA VAL A 130 -11.19 -2.89 10.53
C VAL A 130 -11.72 -3.01 9.11
N ASN A 131 -12.83 -3.73 8.96
CA ASN A 131 -13.53 -3.88 7.69
C ASN A 131 -14.54 -2.73 7.54
N VAL A 132 -14.43 -1.95 6.46
CA VAL A 132 -15.31 -0.79 6.21
C VAL A 132 -16.03 -0.98 4.89
N LEU A 133 -17.36 -0.93 4.91
CA LEU A 133 -18.19 -0.91 3.70
C LEU A 133 -18.27 0.52 3.17
N CYS A 134 -17.86 0.72 1.91
CA CYS A 134 -17.91 2.00 1.21
C CYS A 134 -18.82 1.94 -0.02
#